data_AF-M0N3H7-F1
#
_entry.id   AF-M0N3H7-F1
#
_cell.length_a   1.000
_cell.length_b   1.000
_cell.length_c   1.000
_cell.angle_alpha   90.00
_cell.angle_beta   90.00
_cell.angle_gamma   90.00
#
_symmetry.space_group_name_H-M   'P 1'
#
loop_
_entity.id
_entity.type
_entity.pdbx_description
1 polymer ?
#
loop_
_entity_poly.entity_id
_entity_poly.type
_entity_poly.pdbx_seq_one_letter_code
_entity_poly.pdbx_strand_id
1 'polypeptide(L)'
;MSDRILKVNAYTTLDLLDGRAEGHGFEEHALAVLNVTADRKNPDAVKLQLELDNTDLDSVPAHADEIELTPEQARTVAAALEERAATVESATDG
;
A
#
# COMPACT_ATOMS: atom_id res chain seq x y z
N MET A 1 -16.40 2.55 -2.79
CA MET A 1 -16.03 1.15 -3.17
C MET A 1 -17.14 0.13 -2.94
N SER A 2 -17.97 -0.15 -3.94
CA SER A 2 -18.94 -1.27 -3.92
C SER A 2 -18.33 -2.61 -4.36
N ASP A 3 -17.11 -2.60 -4.90
CA ASP A 3 -16.43 -3.69 -5.60
C ASP A 3 -14.97 -3.88 -5.14
N ARG A 4 -14.70 -3.62 -3.85
CA ARG A 4 -13.37 -3.74 -3.25
C ARG A 4 -12.83 -5.19 -3.32
N ILE A 5 -11.57 -5.33 -3.72
CA ILE A 5 -10.85 -6.60 -3.87
C ILE A 5 -10.15 -6.97 -2.57
N LEU A 6 -9.44 -6.04 -1.93
CA LEU A 6 -8.78 -6.29 -0.65
C LEU A 6 -9.78 -6.34 0.50
N LYS A 7 -9.62 -7.36 1.35
CA LYS A 7 -10.43 -7.51 2.55
C LYS A 7 -9.96 -6.58 3.66
N VAL A 8 -10.45 -5.35 3.64
CA VAL A 8 -10.21 -4.37 4.70
C VAL A 8 -10.88 -4.79 5.99
N ASN A 9 -10.14 -4.74 7.09
CA ASN A 9 -10.60 -5.12 8.41
C ASN A 9 -9.80 -4.36 9.48
N ALA A 10 -10.12 -4.58 10.76
CA ALA A 10 -9.46 -3.89 11.87
C ALA A 10 -7.94 -4.14 11.98
N TYR A 11 -7.39 -5.07 11.21
CA TYR A 11 -5.95 -5.35 11.13
C TYR A 11 -5.29 -4.78 9.87
N THR A 12 -6.03 -4.03 9.05
CA THR A 12 -5.46 -3.28 7.93
C THR A 12 -4.46 -2.27 8.44
N THR A 13 -3.27 -2.23 7.83
CA THR A 13 -2.18 -1.37 8.29
C THR A 13 -2.52 0.11 8.14
N LEU A 14 -2.98 0.54 6.97
CA LEU A 14 -3.37 1.91 6.66
C LEU A 14 -4.61 1.88 5.75
N ASP A 15 -5.72 2.45 6.20
CA ASP A 15 -7.03 2.38 5.52
C ASP A 15 -7.42 3.66 4.77
N LEU A 16 -6.67 4.75 4.96
CA LEU A 16 -6.86 6.05 4.31
C LEU A 16 -5.51 6.67 3.93
N LEU A 17 -5.07 6.41 2.72
CA LEU A 17 -3.89 7.03 2.11
C LEU A 17 -4.28 7.84 0.88
N ASP A 18 -3.49 8.84 0.56
CA ASP A 18 -3.54 9.49 -0.76
C ASP A 18 -2.69 8.66 -1.73
N GLY A 19 -3.34 8.03 -2.69
CA GLY A 19 -2.73 7.10 -3.63
C GLY A 19 -2.74 7.65 -5.05
N ARG A 20 -1.72 7.28 -5.83
CA ARG A 20 -1.54 7.74 -7.21
C ARG A 20 -1.25 6.56 -8.13
N ALA A 21 -2.01 6.44 -9.21
CA ALA A 21 -1.71 5.57 -10.33
C ALA A 21 -1.17 6.39 -11.51
N GLU A 22 -0.06 5.96 -12.08
CA GLU A 22 0.56 6.59 -13.24
C GLU A 22 0.76 5.54 -14.33
N GLY A 23 0.33 5.88 -15.55
CA GLY A 23 0.56 5.06 -16.73
C GLY A 23 0.91 5.90 -17.95
N HIS A 24 1.00 5.27 -19.11
CA HIS A 24 1.31 5.99 -20.34
C HIS A 24 0.16 6.91 -20.76
N GLY A 25 0.29 8.20 -20.45
CA GLY A 25 -0.65 9.23 -20.85
C GLY A 25 -1.78 9.51 -19.84
N PHE A 26 -1.71 8.96 -18.63
CA PHE A 26 -2.62 9.31 -17.54
C PHE A 26 -1.90 9.36 -16.20
N GLU A 27 -2.42 10.19 -15.31
CA GLU A 27 -2.12 10.18 -13.88
C GLU A 27 -3.45 10.37 -13.16
N GLU A 28 -3.74 9.50 -12.19
CA GLU A 28 -4.98 9.52 -11.42
C GLU A 28 -4.66 9.40 -9.93
N HIS A 29 -5.47 10.07 -9.12
CA HIS A 29 -5.33 10.09 -7.67
C HIS A 29 -6.63 9.61 -7.05
N ALA A 30 -6.53 8.75 -6.06
CA ALA A 30 -7.67 8.22 -5.34
C ALA A 30 -7.26 7.85 -3.91
N LEU A 31 -8.24 7.74 -3.02
CA LEU A 31 -7.99 7.16 -1.71
C LEU A 31 -7.47 5.74 -1.86
N ALA A 32 -6.49 5.36 -1.04
CA ALA A 32 -5.86 4.05 -1.11
C ALA A 32 -5.85 3.34 0.24
N VAL A 33 -5.78 2.02 0.16
CA VAL A 33 -5.53 1.13 1.30
C VAL A 33 -4.19 0.45 1.09
N LEU A 34 -3.37 0.44 2.13
CA LEU A 34 -2.13 -0.33 2.18
C LEU A 34 -2.19 -1.32 3.34
N ASN A 35 -1.91 -2.59 3.03
CA ASN A 35 -1.94 -3.65 4.03
C ASN A 35 -0.66 -4.47 4.02
N VAL A 36 -0.14 -4.76 5.21
CA VAL A 36 0.97 -5.69 5.45
C VAL A 36 0.42 -6.87 6.25
N THR A 37 0.52 -8.07 5.71
CA THR A 37 -0.02 -9.27 6.35
C THR A 37 0.86 -10.50 6.09
N ALA A 38 0.60 -11.58 6.82
CA ALA A 38 1.13 -12.91 6.54
C ALA A 38 0.06 -13.96 6.87
N ASP A 39 0.16 -15.15 6.28
CA ASP A 39 -0.82 -16.19 6.50
C ASP A 39 -0.81 -16.67 7.96
N ARG A 40 -2.01 -16.85 8.54
CA ARG A 40 -2.13 -17.23 9.97
C ARG A 40 -1.61 -18.62 10.29
N LYS A 41 -1.52 -19.50 9.29
CA LYS A 41 -1.05 -20.88 9.43
C LYS A 41 0.10 -21.08 8.44
N ASN A 42 1.25 -21.51 8.95
CA ASN A 42 2.46 -21.77 8.16
C ASN A 42 2.86 -20.58 7.25
N PRO A 43 3.11 -19.38 7.81
CA PRO A 43 3.52 -18.24 7.00
C PRO A 43 4.87 -18.50 6.33
N ASP A 44 4.93 -18.28 5.03
CA ASP A 44 6.12 -18.41 4.18
C ASP A 44 6.57 -17.08 3.56
N ALA A 45 5.68 -16.10 3.46
CA ALA A 45 5.96 -14.75 2.99
C ALA A 45 5.22 -13.65 3.78
N VAL A 46 5.73 -12.42 3.66
CA VAL A 46 5.03 -11.19 4.03
C VAL A 46 4.38 -10.63 2.77
N LYS A 47 3.08 -10.35 2.81
CA LYS A 47 2.33 -9.76 1.70
C LYS A 47 2.19 -8.26 1.92
N LEU A 48 2.61 -7.46 0.95
CA LEU A 48 2.34 -6.03 0.87
C LEU A 48 1.30 -5.81 -0.23
N GLN A 49 0.15 -5.25 0.14
CA GLN A 49 -1.01 -5.12 -0.73
C GLN A 49 -1.43 -3.65 -0.84
N LEU A 50 -1.72 -3.18 -2.05
CA LEU A 50 -2.21 -1.84 -2.35
C LEU A 50 -3.49 -1.93 -3.18
N GLU A 51 -4.50 -1.14 -2.83
CA GLU A 51 -5.70 -0.95 -3.64
C GLU A 51 -6.10 0.52 -3.61
N LEU A 52 -6.37 1.09 -4.78
CA LEU A 52 -6.93 2.43 -4.96
C LEU A 52 -8.46 2.35 -5.03
N ASP A 53 -9.15 3.35 -4.51
CA ASP A 53 -10.60 3.50 -4.63
C ASP A 53 -10.96 3.72 -6.09
N ASN A 54 -11.45 2.66 -6.73
CA ASN A 54 -11.80 2.66 -8.13
C ASN A 54 -13.02 3.53 -8.46
N THR A 55 -13.73 4.07 -7.46
CA THR A 55 -14.87 4.97 -7.72
C THR A 55 -14.44 6.35 -8.20
N ASP A 56 -13.18 6.73 -7.98
CA ASP A 56 -12.57 7.99 -8.40
C ASP A 56 -11.55 7.81 -9.56
N LEU A 57 -11.49 6.64 -10.18
CA LEU A 57 -10.55 6.31 -11.27
C LEU A 57 -11.29 6.12 -12.60
N ASP A 58 -10.71 6.65 -13.68
CA ASP A 58 -11.30 6.61 -15.03
C ASP A 58 -10.55 5.63 -15.94
N SER A 59 -9.22 5.67 -15.92
CA SER A 59 -8.34 4.94 -16.83
C SER A 59 -7.93 3.58 -16.27
N VAL A 60 -7.97 3.44 -14.95
CA VAL A 60 -7.48 2.26 -14.24
C VAL A 60 -8.67 1.39 -13.80
N PRO A 61 -8.82 0.15 -14.33
CA PRO A 61 -9.85 -0.76 -13.86
C PRO A 61 -9.69 -1.06 -12.37
N ALA A 62 -10.79 -1.46 -11.71
CA ALA A 62 -10.72 -1.96 -10.33
C ALA A 62 -9.67 -3.09 -10.23
N HIS A 63 -8.62 -2.84 -9.46
CA HIS A 63 -7.49 -3.74 -9.28
C HIS A 63 -6.91 -3.58 -7.88
N ALA A 64 -6.22 -4.61 -7.42
CA ALA A 64 -5.40 -4.57 -6.23
C ALA A 64 -4.08 -5.25 -6.57
N ASP A 65 -2.98 -4.63 -6.19
CA ASP A 65 -1.64 -5.16 -6.39
C ASP A 65 -1.13 -5.78 -5.10
N GLU A 66 -0.47 -6.93 -5.24
CA GLU A 66 0.16 -7.64 -4.13
C GLU A 66 1.58 -8.05 -4.53
N ILE A 67 2.51 -7.85 -3.59
CA ILE A 67 3.85 -8.45 -3.67
C ILE A 67 4.12 -9.30 -2.44
N GLU A 68 4.82 -10.40 -2.66
CA GLU A 68 5.34 -11.26 -1.60
C GLU A 68 6.81 -10.95 -1.34
N LEU A 69 7.13 -10.77 -0.06
CA LEU A 69 8.46 -10.47 0.43
C LEU A 69 8.92 -11.59 1.35
N THR A 70 10.18 -11.99 1.21
CA THR A 70 10.82 -12.80 2.27
C THR A 70 10.94 -11.96 3.55
N PRO A 71 11.12 -12.59 4.72
CA PRO A 71 11.31 -11.85 5.97
C PRO A 71 12.45 -10.84 5.93
N GLU A 72 13.53 -11.12 5.20
CA GLU A 72 14.68 -10.22 5.06
C GLU A 72 14.36 -9.01 4.17
N GLN A 73 13.66 -9.22 3.05
CA GLN A 73 13.22 -8.14 2.16
C GLN A 73 12.23 -7.21 2.88
N ALA A 74 11.29 -7.78 3.65
CA ALA A 74 10.35 -6.99 4.43
C ALA A 74 11.05 -6.09 5.46
N ARG A 75 12.06 -6.61 6.18
CA ARG A 75 12.87 -5.80 7.11
C ARG A 75 13.66 -4.69 6.40
N THR A 76 14.14 -4.98 5.20
CA THR A 76 14.85 -3.99 4.37
C THR A 76 13.92 -2.84 3.98
N VAL A 77 12.70 -3.14 3.53
CA VAL A 77 11.68 -2.11 3.23
C VAL A 77 11.31 -1.31 4.48
N ALA A 78 11.12 -1.98 5.63
CA ALA A 78 10.80 -1.30 6.89
C ALA A 78 11.88 -0.30 7.31
N ALA A 79 13.16 -0.70 7.27
CA ALA A 79 14.27 0.21 7.59
C ALA A 79 14.34 1.41 6.65
N ALA A 80 14.08 1.21 5.35
CA ALA A 80 14.03 2.31 4.39
C ALA A 80 12.85 3.27 4.68
N LEU A 81 11.69 2.76 5.07
CA LEU A 81 10.55 3.60 5.48
C LEU A 81 10.89 4.45 6.71
N GLU A 82 11.52 3.86 7.73
CA GLU A 82 11.96 4.57 8.95
C GLU A 82 12.96 5.68 8.63
N GLU A 83 13.95 5.43 7.77
CA GLU A 83 14.94 6.43 7.34
C GLU A 83 14.27 7.62 6.63
N ARG A 84 13.31 7.34 5.73
CA ARG A 84 12.60 8.39 5.00
C ARG A 84 11.66 9.18 5.89
N ALA A 85 11.00 8.54 6.86
CA ALA A 85 10.19 9.23 7.86
C ALA A 85 11.05 10.24 8.66
N ALA A 86 12.19 9.80 9.19
CA ALA A 86 13.11 10.65 9.95
C ALA A 86 13.63 11.84 9.12
N THR A 87 13.84 11.63 7.81
CA THR A 87 14.23 12.70 6.88
C THR A 87 13.14 13.76 6.73
N VAL A 88 11.87 13.34 6.58
CA VAL A 88 10.71 14.25 6.45
C VAL A 88 10.48 15.03 7.73
N GLU A 89 10.55 14.36 8.89
CA GLU A 89 10.43 14.99 10.21
C GLU A 89 11.50 16.07 10.40
N SER A 90 12.76 15.73 10.12
CA SER A 90 13.88 16.67 10.24
C SER A 90 13.75 17.90 9.32
N ALA A 91 13.10 17.76 8.16
CA ALA A 91 12.87 18.86 7.24
C ALA A 91 11.67 19.75 7.65
N THR A 92 10.78 19.25 8.51
CA THR A 92 9.58 19.96 8.96
C THR A 92 9.83 20.71 10.28
N ASP A 93 10.79 20.26 11.07
CA ASP A 93 11.19 20.87 12.35
C ASP A 93 12.20 22.06 12.22
N GLY A 94 12.55 22.47 11.00
CA GLY A 94 13.49 23.57 10.69
C GLY A 94 12.83 24.77 10.03
#